data_AF-A0A9W6ZCG9-F1
#
_entry.id   AF-A0A9W6ZCG9-F1
#
_cell.length_a   1.000
_cell.length_b   1.000
_cell.length_c   1.000
_cell.angle_alpha   90.00
_cell.angle_beta   90.00
_cell.angle_gamma   90.00
#
_symmetry.space_group_name_H-M   'P 1'
#
loop_
_entity.id
_entity.type
_entity.pdbx_description
1 polymer ?
#
loop_
_entity_poly.entity_id
_entity_poly.type
_entity_poly.pdbx_seq_one_letter_code
_entity_poly.pdbx_strand_id
1 'polypeptide(L)'
;MTKGKKKLTTPSSEPAAFTAGGDDYAAAFLACSSQMINTLKQLSDSLDKKGKKKSVDLELNVNVDLLKLKRLNRYALMDLAKATDSLEGAKKSVDQASLDLQNLLYEKEHLQREIQMAKELQCKELTSLQAAEGEDVVVSMGKPKTQEEHKANLDRLAGRLEKRRELKRTLEEVEEEKKRLIQENSQKKEFLASLPHHLQQLNAASEPLRKYMKLSAGNQDREKYDAARTLLCKELYVVFCNLVSFGEDVCTVSCVRFSPKIKAWFAETNGEDYKSDEVEVLRPHAHSVEWSLGNGEVVKFNYLPDLQIITVESATPMLNLFPSDTGISTPNATNHHTYPDYNSGDGIVLPPKDVMPARPFVWAQWIGGMYFAVKEGTRVEPSIRTIVRMVKMRVRAYKTLGELLEEIGGLGKGGSVNELKLHPSCDWLSETSATLSKWEEVESGEEERVFKCVVTAGKEVLGCRVFVGIDYPVRAPKFEFSRVQPGNKTANADGNLKELEMEINTRYESLADNTLEDGMDFILTHQIRRLCAVWEKIATGTQWGSIGGVRVRKGKDRKKAIAFD
;
A
#
# COMPACT_ATOMS: atom_id res chain seq x y z
N MET A 1 66.07 -50.27 2.31
CA MET A 1 66.12 -51.74 2.39
C MET A 1 67.37 -52.23 1.68
N THR A 2 68.35 -52.61 2.48
CA THR A 2 69.65 -53.17 2.09
C THR A 2 69.52 -54.67 1.79
N LYS A 3 69.81 -55.08 0.56
CA LYS A 3 70.25 -56.44 0.18
C LYS A 3 71.12 -56.26 -1.06
N GLY A 4 72.44 -56.42 -1.07
CA GLY A 4 73.26 -57.34 -0.29
C GLY A 4 73.28 -58.71 -0.99
N LYS A 5 74.22 -58.89 -1.94
CA LYS A 5 74.78 -60.17 -2.41
C LYS A 5 75.88 -59.86 -3.44
N LYS A 6 77.13 -59.79 -3.00
CA LYS A 6 78.09 -60.89 -2.86
C LYS A 6 78.95 -61.02 -4.13
N LYS A 7 80.09 -60.29 -4.07
CA LYS A 7 81.38 -60.69 -4.62
C LYS A 7 81.56 -62.20 -4.46
N LEU A 8 81.83 -62.90 -5.56
CA LEU A 8 82.47 -64.20 -5.56
C LEU A 8 83.79 -64.04 -6.34
N THR A 9 84.84 -63.73 -5.60
CA THR A 9 86.24 -63.85 -6.00
C THR A 9 86.74 -65.20 -5.51
N THR A 10 87.27 -66.04 -6.42
CA THR A 10 88.28 -67.10 -6.20
C THR A 10 88.43 -67.91 -7.51
N PRO A 11 89.51 -68.66 -7.72
CA PRO A 11 90.84 -68.22 -8.17
C PRO A 11 91.22 -69.00 -9.46
N SER A 12 92.45 -68.82 -9.96
CA SER A 12 93.31 -69.88 -10.56
C SER A 12 92.58 -71.07 -11.23
N SER A 13 92.68 -71.28 -12.53
CA SER A 13 93.95 -71.50 -13.22
C SER A 13 93.78 -71.30 -14.71
N GLU A 14 94.58 -70.42 -15.28
CA GLU A 14 95.00 -70.53 -16.67
C GLU A 14 95.54 -71.95 -16.92
N PRO A 15 95.02 -72.73 -17.88
CA PRO A 15 95.91 -73.46 -18.74
C PRO A 15 96.43 -72.42 -19.74
N ALA A 16 97.72 -72.08 -19.66
CA ALA A 16 98.43 -71.17 -20.55
C ALA A 16 97.94 -71.31 -22.00
N ALA A 17 96.96 -70.48 -22.35
CA ALA A 17 96.47 -70.37 -23.71
C ALA A 17 97.50 -69.51 -24.38
N PHE A 18 98.23 -70.12 -25.31
CA PHE A 18 99.19 -69.50 -26.21
C PHE A 18 98.60 -68.18 -26.76
N THR A 19 98.84 -67.07 -26.07
CA THR A 19 98.47 -65.71 -26.49
C THR A 19 99.52 -65.28 -27.49
N ALA A 20 99.43 -65.88 -28.66
CA ALA A 20 100.23 -65.48 -29.80
C ALA A 20 99.32 -64.56 -30.62
N GLY A 21 99.81 -63.35 -30.92
CA GLY A 21 99.03 -62.31 -31.59
C GLY A 21 98.51 -62.78 -32.95
N GLY A 22 97.56 -62.04 -33.55
CA GLY A 22 97.11 -62.32 -34.92
C GLY A 22 98.28 -62.47 -35.91
N ASP A 23 99.37 -61.74 -35.68
CA ASP A 23 100.63 -61.84 -36.42
C ASP A 23 101.39 -63.15 -36.13
N ASP A 24 101.33 -63.69 -34.91
CA ASP A 24 101.91 -65.01 -34.61
C ASP A 24 101.10 -66.15 -35.22
N TYR A 25 99.76 -66.02 -35.32
CA TYR A 25 98.95 -67.02 -36.03
C TYR A 25 99.27 -67.01 -37.52
N ALA A 26 99.39 -65.82 -38.12
CA ALA A 26 99.81 -65.67 -39.52
C ALA A 26 101.23 -66.21 -39.74
N ALA A 27 102.17 -65.90 -38.84
CA ALA A 27 103.55 -66.37 -38.88
C ALA A 27 103.65 -67.90 -38.70
N ALA A 28 102.92 -68.48 -37.74
CA ALA A 28 102.87 -69.92 -37.52
C ALA A 28 102.19 -70.67 -38.67
N PHE A 29 101.16 -70.08 -39.30
CA PHE A 29 100.53 -70.63 -40.50
C PHE A 29 101.47 -70.59 -41.71
N LEU A 30 102.20 -69.48 -41.91
CA LEU A 30 103.21 -69.36 -42.96
C LEU A 30 104.39 -70.34 -42.73
N ALA A 31 104.85 -70.49 -41.49
CA ALA A 31 105.90 -71.43 -41.14
C ALA A 31 105.47 -72.89 -41.36
N CYS A 32 104.26 -73.27 -40.93
CA CYS A 32 103.76 -74.63 -41.10
C CYS A 32 103.43 -74.96 -42.57
N SER A 33 102.90 -73.99 -43.33
CA SER A 33 102.64 -74.17 -44.77
C SER A 33 103.93 -74.29 -45.58
N SER A 34 104.96 -73.50 -45.28
CA SER A 34 106.27 -73.64 -45.93
C SER A 34 106.95 -74.98 -45.58
N GLN A 35 106.84 -75.45 -44.33
CA GLN A 35 107.29 -76.80 -43.93
C GLN A 35 106.55 -77.90 -44.71
N MET A 36 105.23 -77.81 -44.83
CA MET A 36 104.40 -78.75 -45.60
C MET A 36 104.77 -78.76 -47.10
N ILE A 37 105.02 -77.57 -47.69
CA ILE A 37 105.45 -77.46 -49.09
C ILE A 37 106.81 -78.14 -49.29
N ASN A 38 107.75 -77.97 -48.35
CA ASN A 38 109.07 -78.59 -48.44
C ASN A 38 109.00 -80.12 -48.29
N THR A 39 108.17 -80.63 -47.38
CA THR A 39 107.97 -82.09 -47.22
C THR A 39 107.25 -82.70 -48.42
N LEU A 40 106.29 -82.00 -49.04
CA LEU A 40 105.66 -82.41 -50.31
C LEU A 40 106.67 -82.50 -51.47
N LYS A 41 107.58 -81.53 -51.60
CA LYS A 41 108.66 -81.57 -52.61
C LYS A 41 109.55 -82.80 -52.42
N GLN A 42 109.95 -83.07 -51.18
CA GLN A 42 110.75 -84.26 -50.86
C GLN A 42 110.02 -85.57 -51.15
N LEU A 43 108.70 -85.60 -50.94
CA LEU A 43 107.84 -86.72 -51.28
C LEU A 43 107.82 -86.98 -52.79
N SER A 44 107.61 -85.92 -53.58
CA SER A 44 107.65 -85.96 -55.05
C SER A 44 108.98 -86.53 -55.55
N ASP A 45 110.10 -86.02 -55.06
CA ASP A 45 111.45 -86.46 -55.47
C ASP A 45 111.73 -87.93 -55.08
N SER A 46 111.08 -88.43 -54.01
CA SER A 46 111.24 -89.81 -53.53
C SER A 46 110.38 -90.83 -54.29
N LEU A 47 109.26 -90.41 -54.87
CA LEU A 47 108.38 -91.26 -55.67
C LEU A 47 109.03 -91.66 -57.01
N ASP A 48 109.90 -90.81 -57.56
CA ASP A 48 110.63 -91.08 -58.81
C ASP A 48 111.77 -92.11 -58.68
N LYS A 49 112.23 -92.41 -57.45
CA LYS A 49 113.31 -93.39 -57.19
C LYS A 49 112.76 -94.55 -56.36
N LYS A 50 112.57 -95.74 -56.94
CA LYS A 50 111.96 -96.96 -56.33
C LYS A 50 112.46 -97.32 -54.91
N GLY A 51 111.97 -96.61 -53.88
CA GLY A 51 112.31 -96.79 -52.47
C GLY A 51 111.08 -96.66 -51.57
N LYS A 52 110.27 -97.73 -51.45
CA LYS A 52 108.93 -97.73 -50.83
C LYS A 52 108.84 -97.30 -49.35
N LYS A 53 109.92 -97.32 -48.56
CA LYS A 53 109.85 -97.11 -47.10
C LYS A 53 109.96 -95.64 -46.65
N LYS A 54 110.64 -94.77 -47.42
CA LYS A 54 110.73 -93.32 -47.11
C LYS A 54 109.46 -92.53 -47.49
N SER A 55 108.68 -93.04 -48.44
CA SER A 55 107.45 -92.37 -48.95
C SER A 55 106.36 -92.21 -47.89
N VAL A 56 106.13 -93.26 -47.07
CA VAL A 56 105.00 -93.30 -46.11
C VAL A 56 105.20 -92.33 -44.95
N ASP A 57 106.43 -92.18 -44.44
CA ASP A 57 106.73 -91.26 -43.32
C ASP A 57 106.60 -89.79 -43.74
N LEU A 58 106.97 -89.47 -44.99
CA LEU A 58 106.78 -88.14 -45.55
C LEU A 58 105.28 -87.82 -45.75
N GLU A 59 104.45 -88.80 -46.15
CA GLU A 59 102.99 -88.63 -46.27
C GLU A 59 102.33 -88.37 -44.91
N LEU A 60 102.81 -89.03 -43.85
CA LEU A 60 102.32 -88.79 -42.49
C LEU A 60 102.65 -87.34 -42.04
N ASN A 61 103.86 -86.86 -42.30
CA ASN A 61 104.28 -85.51 -41.93
C ASN A 61 103.46 -84.42 -42.63
N VAL A 62 103.17 -84.58 -43.92
CA VAL A 62 102.31 -83.66 -44.68
C VAL A 62 100.90 -83.60 -44.08
N ASN A 63 100.33 -84.75 -43.68
CA ASN A 63 99.02 -84.80 -43.04
C ASN A 63 99.02 -84.14 -41.64
N VAL A 64 100.09 -84.32 -40.87
CA VAL A 64 100.25 -83.66 -39.56
C VAL A 64 100.32 -82.14 -39.73
N ASP A 65 101.06 -81.64 -40.72
CA ASP A 65 101.16 -80.20 -40.97
C ASP A 65 99.82 -79.62 -41.49
N LEU A 66 99.07 -80.35 -42.31
CA LEU A 66 97.70 -79.96 -42.70
C LEU A 66 96.76 -79.86 -41.48
N LEU A 67 96.87 -80.80 -40.52
CA LEU A 67 96.08 -80.76 -39.30
C LEU A 67 96.46 -79.56 -38.40
N LYS A 68 97.76 -79.20 -38.33
CA LYS A 68 98.21 -77.99 -37.65
C LYS A 68 97.64 -76.73 -38.29
N LEU A 69 97.68 -76.62 -39.63
CA LEU A 69 97.10 -75.48 -40.36
C LEU A 69 95.58 -75.36 -40.12
N LYS A 70 94.85 -76.49 -40.19
CA LYS A 70 93.41 -76.52 -39.85
C LYS A 70 93.14 -76.09 -38.41
N ARG A 71 94.00 -76.48 -37.47
CA ARG A 71 93.90 -76.09 -36.05
C ARG A 71 94.12 -74.59 -35.87
N LEU A 72 95.16 -74.02 -36.49
CA LEU A 72 95.43 -72.57 -36.44
C LEU A 72 94.28 -71.76 -37.04
N ASN A 73 93.74 -72.18 -38.19
CA ASN A 73 92.59 -71.53 -38.80
C ASN A 73 91.34 -71.57 -37.89
N ARG A 74 91.12 -72.70 -37.20
CA ARG A 74 90.01 -72.82 -36.24
C ARG A 74 90.18 -71.87 -35.05
N TYR A 75 91.40 -71.69 -34.53
CA TYR A 75 91.63 -70.73 -33.44
C TYR A 75 91.38 -69.28 -33.88
N ALA A 76 91.88 -68.87 -35.05
CA ALA A 76 91.61 -67.54 -35.60
C ALA A 76 90.11 -67.27 -35.78
N LEU A 77 89.36 -68.25 -36.29
CA LEU A 77 87.90 -68.16 -36.41
C LEU A 77 87.21 -68.07 -35.04
N MET A 78 87.71 -68.77 -34.01
CA MET A 78 87.15 -68.71 -32.65
C MET A 78 87.42 -67.36 -31.98
N ASP A 79 88.60 -66.77 -32.18
CA ASP A 79 88.91 -65.45 -31.62
C ASP A 79 88.19 -64.33 -32.38
N LEU A 80 88.01 -64.46 -33.69
CA LEU A 80 87.12 -63.60 -34.46
C LEU A 80 85.69 -63.67 -33.92
N ALA A 81 85.17 -64.88 -33.65
CA ALA A 81 83.85 -65.07 -33.07
C ALA A 81 83.72 -64.41 -31.68
N LYS A 82 84.73 -64.54 -30.80
CA LYS A 82 84.73 -63.86 -29.50
C LYS A 82 84.74 -62.33 -29.64
N ALA A 83 85.52 -61.80 -30.57
CA ALA A 83 85.58 -60.36 -30.82
C ALA A 83 84.25 -59.83 -31.36
N THR A 84 83.61 -60.57 -32.27
CA THR A 84 82.27 -60.22 -32.78
C THR A 84 81.21 -60.30 -31.69
N ASP A 85 81.24 -61.32 -30.83
CA ASP A 85 80.29 -61.45 -29.71
C ASP A 85 80.45 -60.29 -28.70
N SER A 86 81.69 -59.90 -28.39
CA SER A 86 81.97 -58.74 -27.53
C SER A 86 81.51 -57.43 -28.15
N LEU A 87 81.70 -57.26 -29.47
CA LEU A 87 81.22 -56.08 -30.20
C LEU A 87 79.70 -56.02 -30.22
N GLU A 88 79.03 -57.16 -30.44
CA GLU A 88 77.58 -57.24 -30.44
C GLU A 88 76.99 -56.96 -29.05
N GLY A 89 77.65 -57.42 -27.98
CA GLY A 89 77.29 -57.08 -26.60
C GLY A 89 77.39 -55.58 -26.31
N ALA A 90 78.50 -54.94 -26.70
CA ALA A 90 78.68 -53.49 -26.55
C ALA A 90 77.65 -52.71 -27.38
N LYS A 91 77.39 -53.15 -28.62
CA LYS A 91 76.38 -52.55 -29.50
C LYS A 91 74.98 -52.60 -28.87
N LYS A 92 74.56 -53.77 -28.35
CA LYS A 92 73.27 -53.92 -27.64
C LYS A 92 73.13 -52.95 -26.47
N SER A 93 74.20 -52.73 -25.71
CA SER A 93 74.18 -51.76 -24.61
C SER A 93 74.00 -50.31 -25.08
N VAL A 94 74.65 -49.94 -26.19
CA VAL A 94 74.50 -48.60 -26.80
C VAL A 94 73.11 -48.41 -27.38
N ASP A 95 72.58 -49.44 -28.04
CA ASP A 95 71.24 -49.43 -28.62
C ASP A 95 70.17 -49.25 -27.51
N GLN A 96 70.32 -49.95 -26.37
CA GLN A 96 69.43 -49.78 -25.21
C GLN A 96 69.48 -48.36 -24.64
N ALA A 97 70.67 -47.80 -24.42
CA ALA A 97 70.81 -46.43 -23.91
C ALA A 97 70.25 -45.38 -24.89
N SER A 98 70.38 -45.63 -26.20
CA SER A 98 69.81 -44.77 -27.24
C SER A 98 68.28 -44.79 -27.21
N LEU A 99 67.68 -45.96 -26.98
CA LEU A 99 66.23 -46.11 -26.82
C LEU A 99 65.72 -45.40 -25.57
N ASP A 100 66.42 -45.54 -24.44
CA ASP A 100 66.05 -44.86 -23.20
C ASP A 100 66.13 -43.33 -23.33
N LEU A 101 67.16 -42.80 -24.00
CA LEU A 101 67.27 -41.37 -24.30
C LEU A 101 66.10 -40.89 -25.16
N GLN A 102 65.72 -41.67 -26.18
CA GLN A 102 64.63 -41.31 -27.06
C GLN A 102 63.29 -41.27 -26.31
N ASN A 103 63.04 -42.22 -25.40
CA ASN A 103 61.85 -42.22 -24.53
C ASN A 103 61.77 -40.94 -23.67
N LEU A 104 62.87 -40.52 -23.04
CA LEU A 104 62.90 -39.31 -22.22
C LEU A 104 62.70 -38.03 -23.05
N LEU A 105 63.23 -37.99 -24.27
CA LEU A 105 63.00 -36.87 -25.18
C LEU A 105 61.51 -36.76 -25.55
N TYR A 106 60.85 -37.89 -25.83
CA TYR A 106 59.40 -37.89 -26.07
C TYR A 106 58.60 -37.41 -24.86
N GLU A 107 58.95 -37.86 -23.65
CA GLU A 107 58.26 -37.44 -22.43
C GLU A 107 58.42 -35.92 -22.19
N LYS A 108 59.64 -35.40 -22.38
CA LYS A 108 59.89 -33.96 -22.31
C LYS A 108 59.05 -33.19 -23.33
N GLU A 109 59.03 -33.61 -24.59
CA GLU A 109 58.25 -32.95 -25.64
C GLU A 109 56.74 -33.02 -25.37
N HIS A 110 56.25 -34.13 -24.80
CA HIS A 110 54.87 -34.26 -24.38
C HIS A 110 54.54 -33.26 -23.27
N LEU A 111 55.31 -33.24 -22.19
CA LEU A 111 55.11 -32.32 -21.06
C LEU A 111 55.24 -30.86 -21.47
N GLN A 112 56.17 -30.53 -22.37
CA GLN A 112 56.30 -29.17 -22.91
C GLN A 112 55.07 -28.76 -23.71
N ARG A 113 54.52 -29.64 -24.54
CA ARG A 113 53.26 -29.39 -25.25
C ARG A 113 52.10 -29.22 -24.29
N GLU A 114 52.02 -30.05 -23.25
CA GLU A 114 50.96 -29.97 -22.24
C GLU A 114 51.02 -28.68 -21.42
N ILE A 115 52.22 -28.25 -21.01
CA ILE A 115 52.43 -26.95 -20.33
C ILE A 115 52.04 -25.80 -21.26
N GLN A 116 52.37 -25.89 -22.56
CA GLN A 116 51.99 -24.86 -23.52
C GLN A 116 50.48 -24.79 -23.68
N MET A 117 49.81 -25.94 -23.82
CA MET A 117 48.34 -26.02 -23.85
C MET A 117 47.71 -25.44 -22.58
N ALA A 118 48.30 -25.69 -21.40
CA ALA A 118 47.80 -25.14 -20.14
C ALA A 118 48.00 -23.61 -20.03
N LYS A 119 49.08 -23.06 -20.61
CA LYS A 119 49.31 -21.60 -20.66
C LYS A 119 48.38 -20.90 -21.65
N GLU A 120 48.04 -21.58 -22.73
CA GLU A 120 47.13 -21.09 -23.77
C GLU A 120 45.65 -21.27 -23.42
N LEU A 121 45.34 -21.91 -22.28
CA LEU A 121 43.98 -22.10 -21.81
C LEU A 121 43.34 -20.75 -21.46
N GLN A 122 42.70 -20.14 -22.46
CA GLN A 122 41.88 -18.96 -22.28
C GLN A 122 40.48 -19.37 -21.82
N CYS A 123 40.02 -18.80 -20.71
CA CYS A 123 38.65 -18.96 -20.24
C CYS A 123 37.71 -18.15 -21.13
N LYS A 124 37.13 -18.80 -22.16
CA LYS A 124 36.22 -18.18 -23.13
C LYS A 124 35.09 -17.37 -22.47
N GLU A 125 34.57 -17.86 -21.34
CA GLU A 125 33.52 -17.22 -20.54
C GLU A 125 33.91 -15.82 -20.01
N LEU A 126 35.17 -15.64 -19.60
CA LEU A 126 35.68 -14.35 -19.12
C LEU A 126 35.80 -13.34 -20.26
N THR A 127 36.22 -13.79 -21.44
CA THR A 127 36.31 -12.96 -22.65
C THR A 127 34.93 -12.50 -23.11
N SER A 128 33.91 -13.36 -23.05
CA SER A 128 32.53 -12.97 -23.35
C SER A 128 31.93 -12.00 -22.34
N LEU A 129 32.27 -12.12 -21.05
CA LEU A 129 31.82 -11.19 -20.01
C LEU A 129 32.42 -9.78 -20.20
N GLN A 130 33.71 -9.69 -20.55
CA GLN A 130 34.39 -8.42 -20.83
C GLN A 130 33.79 -7.70 -22.05
N ALA A 131 33.45 -8.46 -23.10
CA ALA A 131 32.79 -7.91 -24.28
C ALA A 131 31.38 -7.36 -24.00
N ALA A 132 30.67 -7.92 -23.00
CA ALA A 132 29.32 -7.50 -22.65
C ALA A 132 29.26 -6.31 -21.67
N GLU A 133 30.22 -6.20 -20.74
CA GLU A 133 30.21 -5.16 -19.68
C GLU A 133 30.95 -3.87 -20.06
N GLY A 134 31.77 -3.87 -21.12
CA GLY A 134 32.50 -2.67 -21.59
C GLY A 134 33.58 -2.14 -20.64
N GLU A 135 33.69 -2.67 -19.42
CA GLU A 135 34.81 -2.48 -18.50
C GLU A 135 35.88 -3.56 -18.73
N ASP A 136 37.15 -3.16 -18.64
CA ASP A 136 38.25 -4.11 -18.50
C ASP A 136 38.10 -4.88 -17.18
N VAL A 137 37.44 -6.04 -17.25
CA VAL A 137 37.44 -7.06 -16.20
C VAL A 137 38.86 -7.61 -15.99
N VAL A 138 39.75 -7.36 -16.95
CA VAL A 138 41.17 -7.72 -16.91
C VAL A 138 41.95 -6.66 -16.14
N VAL A 139 41.82 -6.67 -14.82
CA VAL A 139 42.94 -6.22 -13.99
C VAL A 139 43.98 -7.34 -14.08
N SER A 140 44.98 -7.11 -14.93
CA SER A 140 46.22 -7.88 -15.02
C SER A 140 46.10 -9.32 -15.54
N MET A 141 46.46 -9.52 -16.81
CA MET A 141 47.01 -10.78 -17.35
C MET A 141 48.38 -11.17 -16.72
N GLY A 142 48.76 -10.56 -15.60
CA GLY A 142 49.83 -11.02 -14.74
C GLY A 142 49.25 -11.97 -13.68
N LYS A 143 49.90 -13.13 -13.50
CA LYS A 143 49.64 -14.03 -12.36
C LYS A 143 49.46 -13.18 -11.09
N PRO A 144 48.40 -13.39 -10.27
CA PRO A 144 48.32 -12.73 -8.97
C PRO A 144 49.62 -13.04 -8.24
N LYS A 145 50.36 -12.00 -7.86
CA LYS A 145 51.66 -12.20 -7.20
C LYS A 145 51.46 -12.70 -5.78
N THR A 146 50.25 -12.54 -5.23
CA THR A 146 49.90 -12.79 -3.84
C THR A 146 48.51 -13.43 -3.72
N GLN A 147 48.31 -14.32 -2.74
CA GLN A 147 47.02 -14.98 -2.46
C GLN A 147 45.90 -13.98 -2.10
N GLU A 148 46.25 -12.80 -1.59
CA GLU A 148 45.34 -11.70 -1.25
C GLU A 148 44.72 -11.04 -2.48
N GLU A 149 45.47 -10.86 -3.57
CA GLU A 149 44.95 -10.30 -4.83
C GLU A 149 43.91 -11.25 -5.47
N HIS A 150 44.15 -12.55 -5.36
CA HIS A 150 43.20 -13.56 -5.81
C HIS A 150 41.90 -13.51 -5.00
N LYS A 151 42.00 -13.39 -3.67
CA LYS A 151 40.83 -13.26 -2.80
C LYS A 151 40.04 -11.97 -3.08
N ALA A 152 40.72 -10.83 -3.26
CA ALA A 152 40.07 -9.58 -3.63
C ALA A 152 39.33 -9.66 -4.99
N ASN A 153 39.91 -10.36 -5.97
CA ASN A 153 39.23 -10.61 -7.25
C ASN A 153 38.00 -11.53 -7.09
N LEU A 154 38.06 -12.54 -6.23
CA LEU A 154 36.91 -13.38 -5.91
C LEU A 154 35.79 -12.58 -5.22
N ASP A 155 36.14 -11.73 -4.25
CA ASP A 155 35.18 -10.87 -3.56
C ASP A 155 34.51 -9.88 -4.53
N ARG A 156 35.28 -9.30 -5.47
CA ARG A 156 34.75 -8.45 -6.55
C ARG A 156 33.77 -9.20 -7.44
N LEU A 157 34.11 -10.43 -7.85
CA LEU A 157 33.23 -11.27 -8.67
C LEU A 157 31.97 -11.68 -7.91
N ALA A 158 32.09 -11.98 -6.60
CA ALA A 158 30.95 -12.28 -5.74
C ALA A 158 30.00 -11.09 -5.63
N GLY A 159 30.50 -9.87 -5.41
CA GLY A 159 29.69 -8.66 -5.38
C GLY A 159 29.01 -8.35 -6.72
N ARG A 160 29.71 -8.58 -7.85
CA ARG A 160 29.09 -8.47 -9.19
C ARG A 160 27.98 -9.48 -9.40
N LEU A 161 28.17 -10.72 -8.94
CA LEU A 161 27.18 -11.78 -9.04
C LEU A 161 25.95 -11.48 -8.17
N GLU A 162 26.14 -10.95 -6.95
CA GLU A 162 25.05 -10.51 -6.09
C GLU A 162 24.26 -9.36 -6.73
N LYS A 163 24.94 -8.35 -7.27
CA LYS A 163 24.29 -7.26 -8.01
C LYS A 163 23.49 -7.77 -9.22
N ARG A 164 24.01 -8.74 -9.97
CA ARG A 164 23.28 -9.37 -11.08
C ARG A 164 22.04 -10.13 -10.60
N ARG A 165 22.12 -10.80 -9.45
CA ARG A 165 20.96 -11.48 -8.84
C ARG A 165 19.90 -10.49 -8.41
N GLU A 166 20.29 -9.38 -7.80
CA GLU A 166 19.38 -8.31 -7.41
C GLU A 166 18.71 -7.67 -8.64
N LEU A 167 19.48 -7.30 -9.67
CA LEU A 167 18.94 -6.76 -10.92
C LEU A 167 18.03 -7.74 -11.65
N LYS A 168 18.33 -9.04 -11.59
CA LYS A 168 17.46 -10.06 -12.16
C LYS A 168 16.14 -10.16 -11.40
N ARG A 169 16.17 -10.10 -10.06
CA ARG A 169 14.96 -10.09 -9.23
C ARG A 169 14.10 -8.87 -9.53
N THR A 170 14.68 -7.67 -9.58
CA THR A 170 13.91 -6.45 -9.89
C THR A 170 13.36 -6.46 -11.32
N LEU A 171 14.11 -7.05 -12.27
CA LEU A 171 13.60 -7.25 -13.63
C LEU A 171 12.41 -8.21 -13.65
N GLU A 172 12.48 -9.34 -12.92
CA GLU A 172 11.37 -10.30 -12.80
C GLU A 172 10.13 -9.63 -12.16
N GLU A 173 10.30 -8.87 -11.06
CA GLU A 173 9.22 -8.12 -10.40
C GLU A 173 8.55 -7.10 -11.35
N VAL A 174 9.35 -6.33 -12.09
CA VAL A 174 8.85 -5.34 -13.05
C VAL A 174 8.18 -6.02 -14.25
N GLU A 175 8.68 -7.16 -14.71
CA GLU A 175 8.03 -7.94 -15.78
C GLU A 175 6.68 -8.50 -15.34
N GLU A 176 6.56 -8.97 -14.10
CA GLU A 176 5.29 -9.42 -13.52
C GLU A 176 4.30 -8.26 -13.37
N GLU A 177 4.73 -7.11 -12.85
CA GLU A 177 3.90 -5.92 -12.75
C GLU A 177 3.45 -5.43 -14.14
N LYS A 178 4.34 -5.43 -15.12
CA LYS A 178 4.01 -5.11 -16.51
C LYS A 178 2.95 -6.07 -17.07
N LYS A 179 3.08 -7.38 -16.85
CA LYS A 179 2.09 -8.38 -17.29
C LYS A 179 0.73 -8.14 -16.61
N ARG A 180 0.72 -7.88 -15.29
CA ARG A 180 -0.49 -7.55 -14.52
C ARG A 180 -1.19 -6.30 -15.07
N LEU A 181 -0.44 -5.23 -15.30
CA LEU A 181 -0.98 -3.97 -15.83
C LEU A 181 -1.50 -4.13 -17.27
N ILE A 182 -0.84 -4.93 -18.11
CA ILE A 182 -1.33 -5.23 -19.47
C ILE A 182 -2.66 -5.98 -19.40
N GLN A 183 -2.79 -6.97 -18.51
CA GLN A 183 -4.03 -7.72 -18.32
C GLN A 183 -5.16 -6.83 -17.78
N GLU A 184 -4.88 -5.99 -16.78
CA GLU A 184 -5.88 -5.06 -16.24
C GLU A 184 -6.33 -4.05 -17.32
N ASN A 185 -5.39 -3.55 -18.13
CA ASN A 185 -5.69 -2.63 -19.22
C ASN A 185 -6.47 -3.33 -20.35
N SER A 186 -6.19 -4.60 -20.66
CA SER A 186 -7.00 -5.36 -21.63
C SER A 186 -8.42 -5.58 -21.13
N GLN A 187 -8.60 -5.97 -19.86
CA GLN A 187 -9.92 -6.10 -19.23
C GLN A 187 -10.69 -4.77 -19.23
N LYS A 188 -10.04 -3.67 -18.87
CA LYS A 188 -10.63 -2.33 -18.93
C LYS A 188 -11.02 -1.92 -20.35
N LYS A 189 -10.19 -2.23 -21.35
CA LYS A 189 -10.49 -1.97 -22.77
C LYS A 189 -11.67 -2.81 -23.27
N GLU A 190 -11.73 -4.09 -22.92
CA GLU A 190 -12.86 -4.96 -23.24
C GLU A 190 -14.15 -4.46 -22.59
N PHE A 191 -14.10 -4.07 -21.32
CA PHE A 191 -15.24 -3.46 -20.64
C PHE A 191 -15.68 -2.16 -21.32
N LEU A 192 -14.75 -1.26 -21.65
CA LEU A 192 -15.04 -0.01 -22.37
C LEU A 192 -15.61 -0.27 -23.78
N ALA A 193 -15.15 -1.31 -24.48
CA ALA A 193 -15.69 -1.72 -25.77
C ALA A 193 -17.10 -2.30 -25.66
N SER A 194 -17.43 -2.97 -24.54
CA SER A 194 -18.78 -3.48 -24.26
C SER A 194 -19.77 -2.39 -23.80
N LEU A 195 -19.27 -1.28 -23.25
CA LEU A 195 -20.09 -0.22 -22.66
C LEU A 195 -21.11 0.40 -23.64
N PRO A 196 -20.78 0.73 -24.90
CA PRO A 196 -21.76 1.21 -25.87
C PRO A 196 -22.93 0.25 -26.08
N HIS A 197 -22.67 -1.06 -26.09
CA HIS A 197 -23.72 -2.06 -26.22
C HIS A 197 -24.64 -2.07 -24.99
N HIS A 198 -24.08 -2.08 -23.79
CA HIS A 198 -24.87 -1.97 -22.54
C HIS A 198 -25.68 -0.66 -22.48
N LEU A 199 -25.11 0.47 -22.93
CA LEU A 199 -25.81 1.75 -23.00
C LEU A 199 -26.93 1.75 -24.04
N GLN A 200 -26.76 1.07 -25.18
CA GLN A 200 -27.83 0.88 -26.17
C GLN A 200 -28.96 0.02 -25.61
N GLN A 201 -28.64 -1.08 -24.94
CA GLN A 201 -29.63 -1.94 -24.27
C GLN A 201 -30.41 -1.15 -23.21
N LEU A 202 -29.72 -0.37 -22.37
CA LEU A 202 -30.34 0.49 -21.37
C LEU A 202 -31.20 1.58 -22.01
N ASN A 203 -30.73 2.23 -23.08
CA ASN A 203 -31.49 3.24 -23.79
C ASN A 203 -32.77 2.64 -24.39
N ALA A 204 -32.68 1.48 -25.05
CA ALA A 204 -33.83 0.75 -25.60
C ALA A 204 -34.83 0.34 -24.50
N ALA A 205 -34.34 -0.15 -23.35
CA ALA A 205 -35.19 -0.49 -22.21
C ALA A 205 -35.84 0.75 -21.56
N SER A 206 -35.15 1.88 -21.53
CA SER A 206 -35.64 3.14 -20.94
C SER A 206 -36.53 3.97 -21.86
N GLU A 207 -36.51 3.71 -23.18
CA GLU A 207 -37.21 4.50 -24.18
C GLU A 207 -38.74 4.59 -23.96
N PRO A 208 -39.46 3.50 -23.61
CA PRO A 208 -40.89 3.57 -23.32
C PRO A 208 -41.20 4.50 -22.14
N LEU A 209 -40.39 4.41 -21.08
CA LEU A 209 -40.55 5.24 -19.88
C LEU A 209 -40.24 6.71 -20.16
N ARG A 210 -39.19 6.98 -20.94
CA ARG A 210 -38.80 8.35 -21.33
C ARG A 210 -39.88 9.04 -22.15
N LYS A 211 -40.51 8.31 -23.09
CA LYS A 211 -41.66 8.79 -23.87
C LYS A 211 -42.87 9.07 -22.99
N TYR A 212 -43.16 8.17 -22.04
CA TYR A 212 -44.27 8.34 -21.10
C TYR A 212 -44.09 9.57 -20.18
N MET A 213 -42.90 9.75 -19.61
CA MET A 213 -42.58 10.86 -18.70
C MET A 213 -42.30 12.20 -19.41
N LYS A 214 -42.31 12.24 -20.75
CA LYS A 214 -42.00 13.44 -21.56
C LYS A 214 -40.65 14.09 -21.19
N LEU A 215 -39.68 13.28 -20.77
CA LEU A 215 -38.34 13.76 -20.44
C LEU A 215 -37.62 14.16 -21.74
N SER A 216 -37.23 15.43 -21.87
CA SER A 216 -36.42 15.92 -22.99
C SER A 216 -35.04 15.26 -22.95
N ALA A 217 -34.54 14.81 -24.11
CA ALA A 217 -33.22 14.20 -24.22
C ALA A 217 -32.05 15.20 -24.08
N GLY A 218 -32.35 16.50 -24.06
CA GLY A 218 -31.36 17.57 -23.92
C GLY A 218 -31.44 18.21 -22.54
N ASN A 219 -30.47 17.92 -21.68
CA ASN A 219 -30.24 18.72 -20.48
C ASN A 219 -29.79 20.12 -20.91
N GLN A 220 -30.59 21.15 -20.64
CA GLN A 220 -30.22 22.55 -20.88
C GLN A 220 -28.97 22.97 -20.06
N ASP A 221 -28.59 22.20 -19.04
CA ASP A 221 -27.44 22.44 -18.15
C ASP A 221 -26.27 21.46 -18.35
N ARG A 222 -26.15 20.81 -19.52
CA ARG A 222 -25.14 19.76 -19.76
C ARG A 222 -23.71 20.18 -19.38
N GLU A 223 -23.33 21.43 -19.66
CA GLU A 223 -22.02 21.98 -19.29
C GLU A 223 -21.78 22.01 -17.77
N LYS A 224 -22.81 22.34 -16.98
CA LYS A 224 -22.70 22.33 -15.50
C LYS A 224 -22.50 20.91 -14.97
N TYR A 225 -23.22 19.94 -15.52
CA TYR A 225 -23.07 18.53 -15.16
C TYR A 225 -21.72 17.95 -15.60
N ASP A 226 -21.21 18.35 -16.77
CA ASP A 226 -19.90 17.92 -17.28
C ASP A 226 -18.76 18.52 -16.42
N ALA A 227 -18.87 19.79 -16.03
CA ALA A 227 -17.94 20.42 -15.09
C ALA A 227 -17.98 19.72 -13.71
N ALA A 228 -19.17 19.48 -13.16
CA ALA A 228 -19.32 18.77 -11.88
C ALA A 228 -18.72 17.35 -11.93
N ARG A 229 -18.90 16.63 -13.04
CA ARG A 229 -18.38 15.27 -13.23
C ARG A 229 -16.86 15.19 -13.27
N THR A 230 -16.19 16.25 -13.75
CA THR A 230 -14.72 16.29 -13.83
C THR A 230 -14.07 16.72 -12.52
N LEU A 231 -14.76 17.54 -11.73
CA LEU A 231 -14.22 18.12 -10.51
C LEU A 231 -14.57 17.34 -9.23
N LEU A 232 -15.73 16.68 -9.17
CA LEU A 232 -16.25 16.01 -7.97
C LEU A 232 -15.96 14.51 -7.96
N CYS A 233 -15.80 13.94 -6.76
CA CYS A 233 -15.85 12.50 -6.56
C CYS A 233 -17.28 11.96 -6.74
N LYS A 234 -17.44 10.63 -6.86
CA LYS A 234 -18.72 9.98 -7.16
C LYS A 234 -19.81 10.37 -6.15
N GLU A 235 -19.47 10.37 -4.87
CA GLU A 235 -20.37 10.63 -3.75
C GLU A 235 -20.86 12.08 -3.79
N LEU A 236 -19.96 13.04 -3.99
CA LEU A 236 -20.31 14.45 -4.15
C LEU A 236 -21.05 14.74 -5.45
N TYR A 237 -20.77 14.00 -6.53
CA TYR A 237 -21.51 14.12 -7.79
C TYR A 237 -22.97 13.69 -7.61
N VAL A 238 -23.22 12.62 -6.86
CA VAL A 238 -24.59 12.20 -6.50
C VAL A 238 -25.28 13.27 -5.66
N VAL A 239 -24.59 13.86 -4.68
CA VAL A 239 -25.13 15.01 -3.92
C VAL A 239 -25.50 16.16 -4.85
N PHE A 240 -24.60 16.54 -5.75
CA PHE A 240 -24.83 17.60 -6.73
C PHE A 240 -26.08 17.32 -7.58
N CYS A 241 -26.17 16.13 -8.18
CA CYS A 241 -27.33 15.74 -9.00
C CYS A 241 -28.64 15.76 -8.20
N ASN A 242 -28.63 15.26 -6.97
CA ASN A 242 -29.80 15.23 -6.11
C ASN A 242 -30.23 16.66 -5.70
N LEU A 243 -29.30 17.52 -5.29
CA LEU A 243 -29.62 18.89 -4.91
C LEU A 243 -30.09 19.74 -6.10
N VAL A 244 -29.52 19.55 -7.29
CA VAL A 244 -30.00 20.24 -8.50
C VAL A 244 -31.39 19.73 -8.89
N SER A 245 -31.65 18.43 -8.78
CA SER A 245 -32.95 17.84 -9.16
C SER A 245 -34.09 18.22 -8.22
N PHE A 246 -33.79 18.36 -6.92
CA PHE A 246 -34.75 18.77 -5.89
C PHE A 246 -34.67 20.27 -5.54
N GLY A 247 -33.78 21.00 -6.22
CA GLY A 247 -33.64 22.44 -6.10
C GLY A 247 -34.86 23.15 -6.68
N GLU A 248 -35.29 24.23 -6.04
CA GLU A 248 -36.23 25.20 -6.61
C GLU A 248 -35.44 26.30 -7.31
N ASP A 249 -36.07 27.09 -8.18
CA ASP A 249 -35.43 28.13 -9.00
C ASP A 249 -34.59 29.16 -8.21
N VAL A 250 -34.85 29.32 -6.91
CA VAL A 250 -34.15 30.25 -6.00
C VAL A 250 -32.88 29.64 -5.39
N CYS A 251 -32.74 28.32 -5.40
CA CYS A 251 -31.57 27.63 -4.86
C CYS A 251 -30.52 27.48 -5.96
N THR A 252 -29.26 27.80 -5.65
CA THR A 252 -28.14 27.54 -6.57
C THR A 252 -27.21 26.50 -5.96
N VAL A 253 -26.82 25.53 -6.78
CA VAL A 253 -25.83 24.50 -6.41
C VAL A 253 -24.60 24.72 -7.26
N SER A 254 -23.44 24.83 -6.62
CA SER A 254 -22.18 25.10 -7.28
C SER A 254 -21.08 24.14 -6.81
N CYS A 255 -20.13 23.87 -7.69
CA CYS A 255 -18.93 23.13 -7.37
C CYS A 255 -17.83 24.14 -7.03
N VAL A 256 -17.32 24.09 -5.81
CA VAL A 256 -16.29 25.02 -5.35
C VAL A 256 -15.04 24.24 -5.01
N ARG A 257 -13.89 24.79 -5.38
CA ARG A 257 -12.62 24.21 -4.95
C ARG A 257 -12.55 24.35 -3.45
N PHE A 258 -12.31 23.23 -2.77
CA PHE A 258 -12.09 23.22 -1.34
C PHE A 258 -10.92 24.15 -1.05
N SER A 259 -11.18 25.30 -0.44
CA SER A 259 -10.15 26.23 -0.04
C SER A 259 -9.63 25.78 1.32
N PRO A 260 -8.32 25.48 1.44
CA PRO A 260 -7.80 24.85 2.63
C PRO A 260 -7.82 25.86 3.77
N LYS A 261 -8.73 25.66 4.73
CA LYS A 261 -8.43 25.99 6.11
C LYS A 261 -7.92 24.80 6.90
N ILE A 262 -7.62 23.62 6.34
CA ILE A 262 -7.12 22.48 7.15
C ILE A 262 -5.82 22.83 7.89
N LYS A 263 -4.85 23.46 7.20
CA LYS A 263 -3.63 23.95 7.88
C LYS A 263 -3.91 25.09 8.86
N ALA A 264 -5.00 25.84 8.72
CA ALA A 264 -5.42 26.86 9.68
C ALA A 264 -6.20 26.25 10.87
N TRP A 265 -7.05 25.25 10.61
CA TRP A 265 -7.79 24.42 11.56
C TRP A 265 -6.85 23.77 12.58
N PHE A 266 -5.70 23.29 12.11
CA PHE A 266 -4.65 22.70 12.94
C PHE A 266 -3.53 23.67 13.36
N ALA A 267 -3.46 24.90 12.82
CA ALA A 267 -2.45 25.90 13.24
C ALA A 267 -2.98 26.91 14.28
N GLU A 268 -4.29 27.13 14.36
CA GLU A 268 -4.92 28.02 15.35
C GLU A 268 -5.17 27.32 16.71
N THR A 269 -5.09 25.99 16.74
CA THR A 269 -5.33 25.17 17.94
C THR A 269 -4.03 24.96 18.71
N ASN A 270 -3.82 25.87 19.67
CA ASN A 270 -2.76 25.87 20.67
C ASN A 270 -2.31 24.46 21.15
N GLY A 271 -1.09 24.04 20.76
CA GLY A 271 -0.19 23.24 21.60
C GLY A 271 -0.47 21.75 21.80
N GLU A 272 -1.44 21.13 21.12
CA GLU A 272 -1.55 19.68 21.07
C GLU A 272 -0.93 19.15 19.77
N ASP A 273 0.15 18.37 19.88
CA ASP A 273 0.83 17.75 18.75
C ASP A 273 -0.06 16.64 18.14
N TYR A 274 -0.94 17.00 17.21
CA TYR A 274 -1.65 16.04 16.36
C TYR A 274 -0.61 15.25 15.55
N LYS A 275 -0.68 13.92 15.57
CA LYS A 275 0.25 13.06 14.82
C LYS A 275 0.08 13.31 13.31
N SER A 276 1.16 13.21 12.55
CA SER A 276 1.16 13.39 11.08
C SER A 276 0.07 12.57 10.38
N ASP A 277 -0.20 11.38 10.90
CA ASP A 277 -1.10 10.40 10.31
C ASP A 277 -2.58 10.80 10.51
N GLU A 278 -2.91 11.55 11.57
CA GLU A 278 -4.26 12.07 11.85
C GLU A 278 -4.68 13.13 10.84
N VAL A 279 -3.72 14.00 10.48
CA VAL A 279 -3.92 15.08 9.50
C VAL A 279 -4.09 14.50 8.08
N GLU A 280 -3.54 13.33 7.81
CA GLU A 280 -3.69 12.67 6.52
C GLU A 280 -5.08 12.04 6.36
N VAL A 281 -5.55 11.29 7.36
CA VAL A 281 -6.88 10.64 7.35
C VAL A 281 -8.04 11.64 7.25
N LEU A 282 -7.88 12.82 7.85
CA LEU A 282 -8.89 13.89 7.83
C LEU A 282 -8.77 14.80 6.61
N ARG A 283 -7.92 14.48 5.62
CA ARG A 283 -7.74 15.30 4.43
C ARG A 283 -9.01 15.21 3.53
N PRO A 284 -9.73 16.33 3.32
CA PRO A 284 -10.87 16.35 2.44
C PRO A 284 -10.45 16.36 0.97
N HIS A 285 -11.38 15.94 0.13
CA HIS A 285 -11.30 16.03 -1.31
C HIS A 285 -11.12 17.48 -1.79
N ALA A 286 -10.43 17.66 -2.92
CA ALA A 286 -10.04 18.97 -3.43
C ALA A 286 -11.21 19.89 -3.84
N HIS A 287 -12.41 19.33 -4.00
CA HIS A 287 -13.62 20.05 -4.36
C HIS A 287 -14.76 19.67 -3.43
N SER A 288 -15.62 20.64 -3.15
CA SER A 288 -16.82 20.56 -2.33
C SER A 288 -18.04 21.01 -3.12
N VAL A 289 -19.23 20.59 -2.68
CA VAL A 289 -20.51 21.07 -3.24
C VAL A 289 -21.07 22.13 -2.32
N GLU A 290 -21.31 23.32 -2.84
CA GLU A 290 -21.94 24.42 -2.10
C GLU A 290 -23.39 24.57 -2.56
N TRP A 291 -24.31 24.51 -1.59
CA TRP A 291 -25.72 24.72 -1.80
C TRP A 291 -26.15 26.04 -1.17
N SER A 292 -26.40 27.03 -2.01
CA SER A 292 -26.88 28.35 -1.62
C SER A 292 -28.40 28.35 -1.55
N LEU A 293 -28.91 28.53 -0.34
CA LEU A 293 -30.33 28.73 -0.09
C LEU A 293 -30.62 30.22 -0.29
N GLY A 294 -31.68 30.58 -1.00
CA GLY A 294 -31.97 31.96 -1.46
C GLY A 294 -32.03 33.06 -0.39
N ASN A 295 -31.91 32.71 0.89
CA ASN A 295 -31.81 33.62 2.03
C ASN A 295 -30.38 34.09 2.34
N GLY A 296 -29.39 33.69 1.53
CA GLY A 296 -27.97 34.04 1.68
C GLY A 296 -27.14 33.00 2.45
N GLU A 297 -27.78 31.96 3.00
CA GLU A 297 -27.09 30.88 3.70
C GLU A 297 -26.54 29.85 2.71
N VAL A 298 -25.36 29.31 3.02
CA VAL A 298 -24.68 28.30 2.20
C VAL A 298 -24.41 27.07 3.05
N VAL A 299 -24.87 25.92 2.56
CA VAL A 299 -24.57 24.59 3.13
C VAL A 299 -23.51 23.93 2.25
N LYS A 300 -22.35 23.62 2.81
CA LYS A 300 -21.22 23.03 2.10
C LYS A 300 -21.10 21.55 2.42
N PHE A 301 -20.93 20.73 1.39
CA PHE A 301 -20.68 19.29 1.48
C PHE A 301 -19.25 18.99 1.06
N ASN A 302 -18.47 18.46 2.00
CA ASN A 302 -17.10 18.01 1.78
C ASN A 302 -17.06 16.47 1.85
N TYR A 303 -16.05 15.85 1.23
CA TYR A 303 -15.86 14.41 1.27
C TYR A 303 -14.48 14.07 1.84
N LEU A 304 -14.43 13.11 2.77
CA LEU A 304 -13.19 12.58 3.34
C LEU A 304 -12.91 11.21 2.70
N PRO A 305 -11.93 11.08 1.77
CA PRO A 305 -11.70 9.85 1.02
C PRO A 305 -11.27 8.66 1.89
N ASP A 306 -10.40 8.90 2.87
CA ASP A 306 -9.84 7.83 3.71
C ASP A 306 -10.84 7.28 4.73
N LEU A 307 -11.80 8.11 5.13
CA LEU A 307 -12.93 7.71 5.98
C LEU A 307 -14.18 7.32 5.17
N GLN A 308 -14.21 7.60 3.87
CA GLN A 308 -15.34 7.41 2.96
C GLN A 308 -16.65 8.01 3.49
N ILE A 309 -16.61 9.25 3.99
CA ILE A 309 -17.78 9.94 4.54
C ILE A 309 -17.93 11.34 3.96
N ILE A 310 -19.17 11.81 3.85
CA ILE A 310 -19.51 13.21 3.58
C ILE A 310 -19.59 13.96 4.90
N THR A 311 -19.09 15.20 4.93
CA THR A 311 -19.25 16.11 6.07
C THR A 311 -19.93 17.38 5.62
N VAL A 312 -20.79 17.94 6.47
CA VAL A 312 -21.57 19.15 6.19
C VAL A 312 -21.09 20.30 7.05
N GLU A 313 -20.89 21.46 6.42
CA GLU A 313 -20.54 22.71 7.07
C GLU A 313 -21.61 23.77 6.74
N SER A 314 -22.14 24.43 7.77
CA SER A 314 -23.15 25.48 7.65
C SER A 314 -23.08 26.43 8.84
N ALA A 315 -23.48 27.68 8.65
CA ALA A 315 -23.59 28.65 9.75
C ALA A 315 -24.73 28.27 10.70
N THR A 316 -25.89 27.94 10.14
CA THR A 316 -27.01 27.37 10.90
C THR A 316 -26.66 25.96 11.42
N PRO A 317 -26.93 25.62 12.70
CA PRO A 317 -26.69 24.28 13.22
C PRO A 317 -27.62 23.22 12.60
N MET A 318 -27.03 22.12 12.12
CA MET A 318 -27.75 20.99 11.50
C MET A 318 -27.84 19.75 12.40
N LEU A 319 -27.48 19.89 13.68
CA LEU A 319 -27.61 18.82 14.67
C LEU A 319 -29.09 18.49 14.91
N ASN A 320 -29.38 17.20 15.09
CA ASN A 320 -30.71 16.70 15.37
C ASN A 320 -31.76 17.18 14.36
N LEU A 321 -31.37 17.28 13.07
CA LEU A 321 -32.33 17.44 11.99
C LEU A 321 -33.26 16.22 11.92
N PHE A 322 -32.69 15.05 12.21
CA PHE A 322 -33.41 13.81 12.48
C PHE A 322 -33.04 13.32 13.90
N PRO A 323 -33.95 12.63 14.61
CA PRO A 323 -33.73 12.22 15.99
C PRO A 323 -32.46 11.39 16.15
N SER A 324 -31.56 11.78 17.06
CA SER A 324 -30.27 11.10 17.33
C SER A 324 -29.21 11.24 16.22
N ASP A 325 -29.32 12.22 15.29
CA ASP A 325 -28.21 12.60 14.40
C ASP A 325 -27.37 13.73 15.01
N THR A 326 -26.40 13.38 15.84
CA THR A 326 -25.52 14.38 16.48
C THR A 326 -24.36 14.80 15.57
N GLY A 327 -24.00 13.97 14.57
CA GLY A 327 -22.87 14.24 13.67
C GLY A 327 -21.50 14.23 14.36
N ILE A 328 -21.37 13.62 15.54
CA ILE A 328 -20.11 13.58 16.33
C ILE A 328 -19.24 12.38 15.95
N SER A 329 -19.86 11.24 15.64
CA SER A 329 -19.19 9.99 15.31
C SER A 329 -19.28 9.66 13.81
N THR A 330 -18.29 8.97 13.27
CA THR A 330 -18.33 8.50 11.87
C THR A 330 -19.45 7.48 11.61
N PRO A 331 -20.33 7.69 10.62
CA PRO A 331 -21.38 6.72 10.28
C PRO A 331 -20.88 5.39 9.71
N ASN A 332 -19.68 5.36 9.13
CA ASN A 332 -19.10 4.16 8.53
C ASN A 332 -18.48 3.25 9.61
N ALA A 333 -19.12 2.11 9.89
CA ALA A 333 -18.66 1.16 10.89
C ALA A 333 -17.27 0.56 10.58
N THR A 334 -16.87 0.51 9.30
CA THR A 334 -15.55 0.01 8.88
C THR A 334 -14.42 0.84 9.47
N ASN A 335 -14.65 2.14 9.65
CA ASN A 335 -13.64 3.06 10.18
C ASN A 335 -13.20 2.67 11.59
N HIS A 336 -14.10 2.09 12.41
CA HIS A 336 -13.76 1.60 13.75
C HIS A 336 -12.68 0.51 13.75
N HIS A 337 -12.58 -0.26 12.67
CA HIS A 337 -11.58 -1.32 12.51
C HIS A 337 -10.31 -0.82 11.84
N THR A 338 -10.44 0.06 10.85
CA THR A 338 -9.29 0.60 10.10
C THR A 338 -8.45 1.53 10.96
N TYR A 339 -9.07 2.28 11.86
CA TYR A 339 -8.37 3.24 12.72
C TYR A 339 -8.71 3.03 14.21
N PRO A 340 -8.18 1.96 14.82
CA PRO A 340 -8.48 1.60 16.21
C PRO A 340 -7.93 2.61 17.22
N ASP A 341 -6.83 3.31 16.89
CA ASP A 341 -6.19 4.30 17.76
C ASP A 341 -7.08 5.53 18.04
N TYR A 342 -8.10 5.77 17.18
CA TYR A 342 -9.05 6.89 17.30
C TYR A 342 -10.43 6.45 17.77
N ASN A 343 -10.56 5.21 18.28
CA ASN A 343 -11.83 4.63 18.66
C ASN A 343 -12.09 4.83 20.16
N SER A 344 -13.00 5.76 20.50
CA SER A 344 -13.39 6.04 21.89
C SER A 344 -14.39 5.02 22.46
N GLY A 345 -14.54 3.84 21.85
CA GLY A 345 -15.54 2.82 22.21
C GLY A 345 -16.88 3.02 21.50
N ASP A 346 -17.32 4.27 21.30
CA ASP A 346 -18.52 4.63 20.53
C ASP A 346 -18.25 4.92 19.05
N GLY A 347 -16.97 4.99 18.67
CA GLY A 347 -16.52 5.11 17.29
C GLY A 347 -15.38 6.10 17.09
N ILE A 348 -15.06 6.40 15.83
CA ILE A 348 -14.15 7.52 15.53
C ILE A 348 -14.92 8.81 15.81
N VAL A 349 -14.44 9.57 16.78
CA VAL A 349 -14.95 10.91 17.12
C VAL A 349 -14.14 11.92 16.33
N LEU A 350 -14.81 12.77 15.57
CA LEU A 350 -14.14 13.86 14.87
C LEU A 350 -13.74 14.98 15.84
N PRO A 351 -12.74 15.80 15.49
CA PRO A 351 -12.34 16.93 16.31
C PRO A 351 -13.51 17.87 16.67
N PRO A 352 -13.42 18.59 17.81
CA PRO A 352 -14.41 19.58 18.23
C PRO A 352 -14.71 20.62 17.15
N LYS A 353 -15.88 21.29 17.24
CA LYS A 353 -16.41 22.11 16.13
C LYS A 353 -15.52 23.31 15.82
N ASP A 354 -14.83 23.80 16.84
CA ASP A 354 -13.85 24.88 16.75
C ASP A 354 -12.63 24.49 15.89
N VAL A 355 -12.27 23.21 15.88
CA VAL A 355 -11.15 22.67 15.09
C VAL A 355 -11.65 22.29 13.69
N MET A 356 -12.75 21.55 13.62
CA MET A 356 -13.33 21.09 12.38
C MET A 356 -14.82 21.47 12.37
N PRO A 357 -15.23 22.50 11.60
CA PRO A 357 -16.63 22.92 11.58
C PRO A 357 -17.56 21.93 10.86
N ALA A 358 -17.01 21.09 9.99
CA ALA A 358 -17.77 20.12 9.20
C ALA A 358 -18.13 18.87 10.03
N ARG A 359 -19.37 18.38 9.90
CA ARG A 359 -19.91 17.26 10.69
C ARG A 359 -20.50 16.14 9.79
N PRO A 360 -20.20 14.85 10.05
CA PRO A 360 -20.66 13.73 9.26
C PRO A 360 -22.05 13.27 9.70
N PHE A 361 -23.08 14.02 9.34
CA PHE A 361 -24.45 13.59 9.60
C PHE A 361 -24.82 12.38 8.77
N VAL A 362 -25.67 11.51 9.32
CA VAL A 362 -26.15 10.31 8.62
C VAL A 362 -26.99 10.71 7.41
N TRP A 363 -27.84 11.74 7.55
CA TRP A 363 -28.68 12.22 6.45
C TRP A 363 -27.87 12.71 5.24
N ALA A 364 -26.66 13.26 5.47
CA ALA A 364 -25.79 13.72 4.40
C ALA A 364 -25.22 12.56 3.58
N GLN A 365 -24.99 11.41 4.22
CA GLN A 365 -24.53 10.18 3.55
C GLN A 365 -25.60 9.66 2.59
N TRP A 366 -26.87 9.68 3.01
CA TRP A 366 -28.01 9.25 2.19
C TRP A 366 -28.17 10.11 0.93
N ILE A 367 -28.01 11.44 1.04
CA ILE A 367 -28.01 12.31 -0.14
C ILE A 367 -26.89 11.93 -1.12
N GLY A 368 -25.73 11.50 -0.62
CA GLY A 368 -24.61 11.02 -1.44
C GLY A 368 -24.73 9.59 -1.96
N GLY A 369 -25.84 8.91 -1.66
CA GLY A 369 -26.05 7.51 -2.04
C GLY A 369 -25.19 6.51 -1.26
N MET A 370 -24.69 6.91 -0.09
CA MET A 370 -23.94 6.03 0.81
C MET A 370 -24.85 5.46 1.90
N TYR A 371 -24.81 4.14 2.03
CA TYR A 371 -25.65 3.39 2.95
C TYR A 371 -24.77 2.63 3.93
N PHE A 372 -24.84 3.03 5.20
CA PHE A 372 -24.15 2.36 6.29
C PHE A 372 -25.15 1.55 7.13
N ALA A 373 -24.72 0.40 7.63
CA ALA A 373 -25.54 -0.42 8.51
C ALA A 373 -25.79 0.33 9.84
N VAL A 374 -27.06 0.59 10.16
CA VAL A 374 -27.45 1.31 11.37
C VAL A 374 -27.41 0.34 12.57
N LYS A 375 -26.75 0.75 13.66
CA LYS A 375 -26.74 0.03 14.95
C LYS A 375 -28.11 0.19 15.62
N GLU A 376 -29.03 -0.74 15.34
CA GLU A 376 -30.35 -0.96 15.97
C GLU A 376 -31.39 0.19 15.94
N GLY A 377 -32.67 -0.19 15.75
CA GLY A 377 -33.80 0.73 15.75
C GLY A 377 -34.12 1.32 14.37
N THR A 378 -35.35 1.13 13.92
CA THR A 378 -35.94 1.52 12.63
C THR A 378 -35.78 3.01 12.30
N ARG A 379 -34.60 3.43 11.84
CA ARG A 379 -34.45 4.72 11.16
C ARG A 379 -34.89 4.51 9.72
N VAL A 380 -36.17 4.76 9.46
CA VAL A 380 -36.71 4.77 8.09
C VAL A 380 -35.97 5.87 7.33
N GLU A 381 -35.34 5.50 6.23
CA GLU A 381 -34.62 6.45 5.38
C GLU A 381 -35.61 7.53 4.89
N PRO A 382 -35.39 8.81 5.25
CA PRO A 382 -36.18 9.90 4.74
C PRO A 382 -35.86 10.08 3.25
N SER A 383 -36.90 10.34 2.46
CA SER A 383 -36.70 10.68 1.05
C SER A 383 -35.80 11.92 0.93
N ILE A 384 -35.03 12.03 -0.17
CA ILE A 384 -34.18 13.20 -0.45
C ILE A 384 -35.00 14.50 -0.38
N ARG A 385 -36.25 14.47 -0.88
CA ARG A 385 -37.20 15.59 -0.77
C ARG A 385 -37.44 16.01 0.68
N THR A 386 -37.63 15.04 1.59
CA THR A 386 -37.81 15.29 3.02
C THR A 386 -36.57 15.93 3.62
N ILE A 387 -35.37 15.45 3.26
CA ILE A 387 -34.12 16.01 3.78
C ILE A 387 -33.94 17.46 3.30
N VAL A 388 -34.11 17.72 2.00
CA VAL A 388 -34.04 19.06 1.41
C VAL A 388 -35.04 20.01 2.07
N ARG A 389 -36.28 19.56 2.28
CA ARG A 389 -37.32 20.33 3.00
C ARG A 389 -36.90 20.63 4.44
N MET A 390 -36.43 19.62 5.17
CA MET A 390 -36.00 19.79 6.57
C MET A 390 -34.83 20.78 6.69
N VAL A 391 -33.82 20.70 5.82
CA VAL A 391 -32.70 21.67 5.81
C VAL A 391 -33.23 23.08 5.52
N LYS A 392 -34.07 23.26 4.48
CA LYS A 392 -34.68 24.55 4.16
C LYS A 392 -35.49 25.12 5.34
N MET A 393 -36.33 24.31 5.97
CA MET A 393 -37.12 24.71 7.14
C MET A 393 -36.20 25.10 8.30
N ARG A 394 -35.15 24.32 8.58
CA ARG A 394 -34.21 24.60 9.67
C ARG A 394 -33.48 25.93 9.47
N VAL A 395 -32.95 26.18 8.27
CA VAL A 395 -32.25 27.45 7.95
C VAL A 395 -33.22 28.63 8.04
N ARG A 396 -34.44 28.49 7.51
CA ARG A 396 -35.49 29.52 7.61
C ARG A 396 -35.84 29.82 9.07
N ALA A 397 -36.18 28.80 9.84
CA ALA A 397 -36.59 28.92 11.23
C ALA A 397 -35.52 29.54 12.13
N TYR A 398 -34.23 29.22 11.91
CA TYR A 398 -33.13 29.80 12.68
C TYR A 398 -32.88 31.26 12.34
N LYS A 399 -33.02 31.64 11.07
CA LYS A 399 -32.98 33.04 10.68
C LYS A 399 -34.11 33.82 11.35
N THR A 400 -35.34 33.30 11.27
CA THR A 400 -36.50 33.88 11.95
C THR A 400 -36.28 33.95 13.46
N LEU A 401 -35.81 32.87 14.09
CA LEU A 401 -35.51 32.84 15.53
C LEU A 401 -34.46 33.88 15.93
N GLY A 402 -33.43 34.09 15.12
CA GLY A 402 -32.43 35.14 15.35
C GLY A 402 -33.06 36.53 15.39
N GLU A 403 -33.87 36.85 14.38
CA GLU A 403 -34.62 38.12 14.30
C GLU A 403 -35.58 38.28 15.50
N LEU A 404 -36.30 37.21 15.87
CA LEU A 404 -37.23 37.22 17.00
C LEU A 404 -36.51 37.39 18.35
N LEU A 405 -35.35 36.76 18.54
CA LEU A 405 -34.57 36.90 19.77
C LEU A 405 -34.01 38.32 19.94
N GLU A 406 -33.61 38.98 18.85
CA GLU A 406 -33.22 40.39 18.87
C GLU A 406 -34.40 41.30 19.26
N GLU A 407 -35.58 41.05 18.70
CA GLU A 407 -36.82 41.79 18.98
C GLU A 407 -37.26 41.61 20.45
N ILE A 408 -37.28 40.37 20.95
CA ILE A 408 -37.57 40.05 22.35
C ILE A 408 -36.54 40.70 23.28
N GLY A 409 -35.26 40.69 22.91
CA GLY A 409 -34.19 41.36 23.65
C GLY A 409 -34.38 42.88 23.75
N GLY A 410 -34.88 43.51 22.68
CA GLY A 410 -35.26 44.92 22.67
C GLY A 410 -36.43 45.22 23.63
N LEU A 411 -37.44 44.36 23.63
CA LEU A 411 -38.63 44.47 24.49
C LEU A 411 -38.36 44.12 25.94
N GLY A 412 -37.32 43.34 26.25
CA GLY A 412 -36.90 42.95 27.60
C GLY A 412 -36.48 44.10 28.52
N LYS A 413 -36.67 45.35 28.10
CA LYS A 413 -36.49 46.61 28.85
C LYS A 413 -37.84 47.24 29.27
N GLY A 414 -38.91 46.44 29.36
CA GLY A 414 -40.24 46.90 29.76
C GLY A 414 -41.18 47.23 28.59
N GLY A 415 -40.89 46.71 27.40
CA GLY A 415 -41.73 46.87 26.20
C GLY A 415 -43.02 46.03 26.24
N SER A 416 -43.97 46.42 25.40
CA SER A 416 -45.23 45.69 25.25
C SER A 416 -45.03 44.43 24.41
N VAL A 417 -45.54 43.30 24.91
CA VAL A 417 -45.49 42.01 24.19
C VAL A 417 -46.42 42.01 22.96
N ASN A 418 -47.27 43.04 22.81
CA ASN A 418 -48.11 43.23 21.63
C ASN A 418 -47.31 43.60 20.38
N GLU A 419 -46.08 44.11 20.54
CA GLU A 419 -45.21 44.51 19.43
C GLU A 419 -44.48 43.32 18.80
N LEU A 420 -44.51 42.14 19.45
CA LEU A 420 -43.90 40.94 18.92
C LEU A 420 -44.53 40.51 17.59
N LYS A 421 -43.69 40.26 16.60
CA LYS A 421 -44.12 39.61 15.35
C LYS A 421 -44.74 38.25 15.61
N LEU A 422 -45.95 38.08 15.09
CA LEU A 422 -46.67 36.81 15.07
C LEU A 422 -46.79 36.34 13.62
N HIS A 423 -46.80 35.02 13.43
CA HIS A 423 -47.22 34.44 12.17
C HIS A 423 -48.68 34.83 11.86
N PRO A 424 -49.05 35.18 10.61
CA PRO A 424 -50.40 35.62 10.23
C PRO A 424 -51.52 34.63 10.59
N SER A 425 -51.21 33.34 10.68
CA SER A 425 -52.19 32.32 11.12
C SER A 425 -52.60 32.44 12.60
N CYS A 426 -51.85 33.23 13.38
CA CYS A 426 -52.02 33.34 14.84
C CYS A 426 -52.46 34.74 15.29
N ASP A 427 -53.06 35.53 14.38
CA ASP A 427 -53.64 36.85 14.66
C ASP A 427 -54.79 36.80 15.68
N TRP A 428 -55.33 35.60 15.96
CA TRP A 428 -56.34 35.36 16.99
C TRP A 428 -55.80 35.45 18.43
N LEU A 429 -54.47 35.47 18.63
CA LEU A 429 -53.85 35.61 19.94
C LEU A 429 -54.20 36.96 20.56
N SER A 430 -54.91 36.92 21.70
CA SER A 430 -55.45 38.12 22.34
C SER A 430 -54.37 39.11 22.77
N GLU A 431 -54.71 40.39 22.69
CA GLU A 431 -53.90 41.46 23.30
C GLU A 431 -53.82 41.33 24.82
N THR A 432 -52.70 41.77 25.38
CA THR A 432 -52.39 41.66 26.81
C THR A 432 -51.76 42.95 27.30
N SER A 433 -52.08 43.36 28.53
CA SER A 433 -51.41 44.47 29.21
C SER A 433 -50.11 44.07 29.90
N ALA A 434 -49.81 42.76 29.97
CA ALA A 434 -48.56 42.27 30.53
C ALA A 434 -47.35 42.66 29.67
N THR A 435 -46.26 43.05 30.33
CA THR A 435 -45.02 43.51 29.70
C THR A 435 -43.86 42.57 30.01
N LEU A 436 -42.89 42.54 29.10
CA LEU A 436 -41.64 41.80 29.29
C LEU A 436 -40.63 42.70 30.02
N SER A 437 -40.52 42.52 31.33
CA SER A 437 -39.67 43.36 32.19
C SER A 437 -38.20 42.98 32.17
N LYS A 438 -37.87 41.74 31.79
CA LYS A 438 -36.50 41.24 31.68
C LYS A 438 -36.41 40.09 30.67
N TRP A 439 -35.38 40.10 29.84
CA TRP A 439 -34.96 38.99 28.99
C TRP A 439 -33.43 38.94 28.95
N GLU A 440 -32.81 37.88 29.47
CA GLU A 440 -31.35 37.71 29.49
C GLU A 440 -30.98 36.27 29.16
N GLU A 441 -29.97 36.06 28.31
CA GLU A 441 -29.37 34.74 28.09
C GLU A 441 -28.46 34.42 29.28
N VAL A 442 -28.70 33.27 29.94
CA VAL A 442 -27.99 32.86 31.17
C VAL A 442 -26.99 31.76 30.87
N GLU A 443 -27.37 30.80 30.02
CA GLU A 443 -26.52 29.69 29.60
C GLU A 443 -26.63 29.53 28.09
N SER A 444 -25.49 29.44 27.41
CA SER A 444 -25.41 29.17 25.98
C SER A 444 -24.66 27.84 25.81
N GLY A 445 -25.42 26.74 25.78
CA GLY A 445 -24.88 25.40 25.53
C GLY A 445 -24.86 25.08 24.03
N GLU A 446 -24.09 24.05 23.64
CA GLU A 446 -24.05 23.59 22.25
C GLU A 446 -25.40 23.04 21.77
N GLU A 447 -26.16 22.39 22.66
CA GLU A 447 -27.45 21.76 22.33
C GLU A 447 -28.67 22.57 22.79
N GLU A 448 -28.52 23.50 23.74
CA GLU A 448 -29.63 24.23 24.33
C GLU A 448 -29.20 25.61 24.83
N ARG A 449 -30.01 26.63 24.53
CA ARG A 449 -29.84 28.00 25.03
C ARG A 449 -30.89 28.28 26.09
N VAL A 450 -30.46 28.82 27.22
CA VAL A 450 -31.32 29.09 28.38
C VAL A 450 -31.45 30.59 28.59
N PHE A 451 -32.68 31.07 28.50
CA PHE A 451 -33.04 32.46 28.73
C PHE A 451 -33.82 32.61 30.03
N LYS A 452 -33.55 33.69 30.76
CA LYS A 452 -34.33 34.09 31.92
C LYS A 452 -35.21 35.28 31.53
N CYS A 453 -36.49 35.10 31.74
CA CYS A 453 -37.55 36.01 31.37
C CYS A 453 -38.31 36.44 32.62
N VAL A 454 -38.70 37.72 32.73
CA VAL A 454 -39.58 38.20 33.79
C VAL A 454 -40.77 38.93 33.17
N VAL A 455 -41.97 38.42 33.45
CA VAL A 455 -43.24 38.96 32.95
C VAL A 455 -43.95 39.70 34.08
N THR A 456 -44.39 40.92 33.81
CA THR A 456 -45.10 41.77 34.78
C THR A 456 -46.51 42.06 34.29
N ALA A 457 -47.51 41.75 35.12
CA ALA A 457 -48.92 42.07 34.88
C ALA A 457 -49.48 42.82 36.10
N GLY A 458 -49.62 44.14 35.99
CA GLY A 458 -50.01 44.99 37.10
C GLY A 458 -48.99 44.95 38.25
N LYS A 459 -49.37 44.37 39.40
CA LYS A 459 -48.49 44.23 40.59
C LYS A 459 -47.85 42.84 40.71
N GLU A 460 -48.25 41.89 39.89
CA GLU A 460 -47.78 40.51 39.96
C GLU A 460 -46.61 40.28 39.00
N VAL A 461 -45.60 39.56 39.48
CA VAL A 461 -44.34 39.30 38.76
C VAL A 461 -44.11 37.79 38.64
N LEU A 462 -43.90 37.34 37.41
CA LEU A 462 -43.59 35.94 37.08
C LEU A 462 -42.17 35.83 36.57
N GLY A 463 -41.39 34.92 37.14
CA GLY A 463 -40.07 34.54 36.64
C GLY A 463 -40.16 33.26 35.82
N CYS A 464 -39.59 33.28 34.62
CA CYS A 464 -39.60 32.17 33.67
C CYS A 464 -38.17 31.83 33.27
N ARG A 465 -37.88 30.53 33.13
CA ARG A 465 -36.71 30.04 32.38
C ARG A 465 -37.19 29.42 31.08
N VAL A 466 -36.64 29.86 29.97
CA VAL A 466 -37.00 29.42 28.61
C VAL A 466 -35.81 28.66 28.04
N PHE A 467 -36.05 27.42 27.67
CA PHE A 467 -35.06 26.53 27.09
C PHE A 467 -35.35 26.39 25.60
N VAL A 468 -34.43 26.87 24.77
CA VAL A 468 -34.50 26.79 23.31
C VAL A 468 -33.47 25.76 22.85
N GLY A 469 -33.96 24.58 22.47
CA GLY A 469 -33.11 23.50 21.98
C GLY A 469 -32.58 23.74 20.57
N ILE A 470 -31.46 23.09 20.24
CA ILE A 470 -30.83 23.11 18.91
C ILE A 470 -31.75 22.55 17.82
N ASP A 471 -32.75 21.78 18.20
CA ASP A 471 -33.73 21.15 17.31
C ASP A 471 -34.94 22.05 16.96
N TYR A 472 -34.93 23.31 17.37
CA TYR A 472 -35.92 24.30 16.92
C TYR A 472 -36.05 24.33 15.38
N PRO A 473 -37.27 24.37 14.79
CA PRO A 473 -38.58 24.46 15.42
C PRO A 473 -39.26 23.08 15.59
N VAL A 474 -38.55 21.98 15.33
CA VAL A 474 -39.11 20.61 15.40
C VAL A 474 -39.58 20.29 16.82
N ARG A 475 -38.84 20.78 17.83
CA ARG A 475 -39.24 20.79 19.22
C ARG A 475 -39.47 22.22 19.67
N ALA A 476 -40.63 22.50 20.23
CA ALA A 476 -40.95 23.82 20.77
C ALA A 476 -40.11 24.13 22.03
N PRO A 477 -39.81 25.41 22.28
CA PRO A 477 -39.15 25.84 23.50
C PRO A 477 -39.91 25.40 24.76
N LYS A 478 -39.16 25.03 25.80
CA LYS A 478 -39.71 24.61 27.10
C LYS A 478 -39.63 25.77 28.09
N PHE A 479 -40.70 25.97 28.86
CA PHE A 479 -40.81 27.02 29.86
C PHE A 479 -40.91 26.43 31.27
N GLU A 480 -40.09 26.91 32.20
CA GLU A 480 -40.21 26.62 33.64
C GLU A 480 -40.58 27.90 34.41
N PHE A 481 -41.58 27.82 35.28
CA PHE A 481 -42.12 28.99 35.98
C PHE A 481 -41.80 29.00 37.48
N SER A 482 -41.54 30.21 37.98
CA SER A 482 -41.25 30.50 39.38
C SER A 482 -41.85 31.85 39.78
N ARG A 483 -42.40 31.96 40.99
CA ARG A 483 -42.99 33.21 41.47
C ARG A 483 -41.93 34.07 42.18
N VAL A 484 -41.83 35.35 41.80
CA VAL A 484 -40.81 36.30 42.32
C VAL A 484 -41.31 37.02 43.60
N GLN A 485 -42.01 36.31 44.49
CA GLN A 485 -42.51 36.82 45.78
C GLN A 485 -41.85 36.07 46.96
N PRO A 486 -41.80 36.62 48.19
CA PRO A 486 -41.02 36.03 49.27
C PRO A 486 -41.52 34.61 49.57
N GLY A 487 -40.69 33.62 49.23
CA GLY A 487 -41.01 32.20 49.33
C GLY A 487 -40.71 31.36 48.08
N ASN A 488 -40.26 31.95 46.95
CA ASN A 488 -39.80 31.26 45.72
C ASN A 488 -40.56 29.94 45.45
N LYS A 489 -41.88 30.02 45.29
CA LYS A 489 -42.68 28.83 45.00
C LYS A 489 -42.50 28.47 43.52
N THR A 490 -42.07 27.24 43.26
CA THR A 490 -41.98 26.63 41.93
C THR A 490 -43.33 26.03 41.52
N ALA A 491 -43.49 25.64 40.26
CA ALA A 491 -44.71 25.02 39.75
C ALA A 491 -45.15 23.75 40.52
N ASN A 492 -44.22 23.03 41.14
CA ASN A 492 -44.53 21.88 42.00
C ASN A 492 -45.29 22.27 43.28
N ALA A 493 -45.22 23.54 43.71
CA ALA A 493 -45.86 24.06 44.91
C ALA A 493 -47.10 24.95 44.63
N ASP A 494 -47.33 25.36 43.38
CA ASP A 494 -48.48 26.19 42.98
C ASP A 494 -49.23 25.56 41.79
N GLY A 495 -50.45 25.08 42.04
CA GLY A 495 -51.27 24.42 41.03
C GLY A 495 -51.60 25.29 39.82
N ASN A 496 -51.64 26.63 39.96
CA ASN A 496 -51.88 27.53 38.83
C ASN A 496 -50.64 27.63 37.92
N LEU A 497 -49.44 27.61 38.51
CA LEU A 497 -48.19 27.61 37.73
C LEU A 497 -48.04 26.28 36.97
N LYS A 498 -48.40 25.15 37.58
CA LYS A 498 -48.38 23.86 36.90
C LYS A 498 -49.33 23.81 35.70
N GLU A 499 -50.52 24.39 35.81
CA GLU A 499 -51.47 24.47 34.69
C GLU A 499 -51.00 25.44 33.60
N LEU A 500 -50.32 26.52 33.97
CA LEU A 500 -49.66 27.42 33.04
C LEU A 500 -48.53 26.71 32.26
N GLU A 501 -47.69 25.93 32.95
CA GLU A 501 -46.64 25.10 32.32
C GLU A 501 -47.25 24.07 31.36
N MET A 502 -48.33 23.41 31.76
CA MET A 502 -49.01 22.45 30.88
C MET A 502 -49.61 23.12 29.63
N GLU A 503 -50.25 24.28 29.77
CA GLU A 503 -50.85 24.99 28.64
C GLU A 503 -49.77 25.42 27.62
N ILE A 504 -48.62 25.91 28.08
CA ILE A 504 -47.57 26.43 27.19
C ILE A 504 -46.66 25.32 26.63
N ASN A 505 -46.30 24.33 27.44
CA ASN A 505 -45.34 23.29 27.04
C ASN A 505 -46.00 22.05 26.45
N THR A 506 -47.26 21.76 26.76
CA THR A 506 -47.93 20.54 26.26
C THR A 506 -48.89 20.84 25.11
N ARG A 507 -49.50 22.03 25.09
CA ARG A 507 -50.47 22.43 24.05
C ARG A 507 -49.90 23.44 23.05
N TYR A 508 -48.58 23.47 22.87
CA TYR A 508 -47.96 24.36 21.89
C TYR A 508 -48.41 24.04 20.46
N GLU A 509 -48.84 22.81 20.17
CA GLU A 509 -49.36 22.43 18.84
C GLU A 509 -50.58 23.23 18.41
N SER A 510 -51.36 23.81 19.34
CA SER A 510 -52.47 24.71 18.98
C SER A 510 -52.02 26.14 18.72
N LEU A 511 -50.76 26.48 19.02
CA LEU A 511 -50.21 27.84 18.87
C LEU A 511 -49.59 28.08 17.50
N ALA A 512 -49.49 27.05 16.66
CA ALA A 512 -49.00 27.15 15.30
C ALA A 512 -49.79 26.23 14.38
N ASP A 513 -49.96 26.64 13.13
CA ASP A 513 -50.56 25.79 12.11
C ASP A 513 -49.48 24.87 11.53
N ASN A 514 -49.49 23.61 11.98
CA ASN A 514 -48.55 22.57 11.51
C ASN A 514 -48.73 22.19 10.03
N THR A 515 -49.77 22.68 9.35
CA THR A 515 -49.96 22.46 7.90
C THR A 515 -49.14 23.43 7.06
N LEU A 516 -48.78 24.60 7.63
CA LEU A 516 -47.94 25.60 6.98
C LEU A 516 -46.45 25.31 7.23
N GLU A 517 -45.60 25.60 6.24
CA GLU A 517 -44.16 25.30 6.36
C GLU A 517 -43.41 26.23 7.32
N ASP A 518 -43.93 27.43 7.54
CA ASP A 518 -43.38 28.51 8.36
C ASP A 518 -44.18 28.74 9.66
N GLY A 519 -45.29 28.04 9.86
CA GLY A 519 -46.15 28.23 11.03
C GLY A 519 -45.42 28.02 12.35
N MET A 520 -44.50 27.04 12.40
CA MET A 520 -43.71 26.72 13.59
C MET A 520 -42.48 27.62 13.80
N ASP A 521 -42.11 28.46 12.82
CA ASP A 521 -40.94 29.34 12.91
C ASP A 521 -41.11 30.42 13.99
N PHE A 522 -42.36 30.74 14.35
CA PHE A 522 -42.74 31.77 15.31
C PHE A 522 -43.23 31.20 16.65
N ILE A 523 -43.08 29.88 16.87
CA ILE A 523 -43.67 29.22 18.05
C ILE A 523 -43.21 29.84 19.37
N LEU A 524 -41.97 30.34 19.44
CA LEU A 524 -41.45 31.04 20.62
C LEU A 524 -42.25 32.30 20.94
N THR A 525 -42.53 33.16 19.95
CA THR A 525 -43.31 34.39 20.19
C THR A 525 -44.77 34.07 20.46
N HIS A 526 -45.34 33.06 19.80
CA HIS A 526 -46.70 32.59 20.11
C HIS A 526 -46.81 32.10 21.56
N GLN A 527 -45.83 31.33 22.05
CA GLN A 527 -45.77 30.88 23.44
C GLN A 527 -45.62 32.05 24.43
N ILE A 528 -44.76 33.04 24.14
CA ILE A 528 -44.60 34.24 24.99
C ILE A 528 -45.89 35.08 25.01
N ARG A 529 -46.55 35.24 23.86
CA ARG A 529 -47.82 35.97 23.73
C ARG A 529 -48.92 35.30 24.55
N ARG A 530 -49.03 33.98 24.40
CA ARG A 530 -49.98 33.15 25.14
C ARG A 530 -49.71 33.19 26.65
N LEU A 531 -48.44 33.08 27.04
CA LEU A 531 -48.00 33.20 28.44
C LEU A 531 -48.47 34.51 29.06
N CYS A 532 -48.24 35.63 28.39
CA CYS A 532 -48.59 36.95 28.89
C CYS A 532 -50.11 37.12 29.06
N ALA A 533 -50.89 36.69 28.06
CA ALA A 533 -52.36 36.75 28.11
C ALA A 533 -52.96 35.85 29.22
N VAL A 534 -52.40 34.66 29.44
CA VAL A 534 -52.86 33.76 30.52
C VAL A 534 -52.43 34.30 31.88
N TRP A 535 -51.20 34.80 32.02
CA TRP A 535 -50.69 35.35 33.28
C TRP A 535 -51.48 36.59 33.73
N GLU A 536 -51.81 37.49 32.80
CA GLU A 536 -52.65 38.66 33.10
C GLU A 536 -54.00 38.26 33.70
N LYS A 537 -54.65 37.21 33.18
CA LYS A 537 -55.92 36.70 33.72
C LYS A 537 -55.76 36.02 35.07
N ILE A 538 -54.65 35.31 35.28
CA ILE A 538 -54.32 34.72 36.58
C ILE A 538 -54.11 35.83 37.63
N ALA A 539 -53.37 36.89 37.27
CA ALA A 539 -53.02 38.03 38.12
C ALA A 539 -54.20 38.94 38.45
N THR A 540 -55.03 39.28 37.46
CA THR A 540 -56.23 40.12 37.63
C THR A 540 -57.40 39.35 38.27
N GLY A 541 -57.37 38.01 38.23
CA GLY A 541 -58.47 37.18 38.71
C GLY A 541 -59.69 37.19 37.79
N THR A 542 -59.56 37.71 36.57
CA THR A 542 -60.65 37.94 35.62
C THR A 542 -60.93 36.69 34.77
N GLN A 543 -62.21 36.43 34.49
CA GLN A 543 -62.72 35.26 33.75
C GLN A 543 -62.20 35.15 32.31
N TRP A 544 -62.16 33.92 31.77
CA TRP A 544 -62.23 33.69 30.34
C TRP A 544 -63.69 33.81 29.88
N GLY A 545 -63.97 34.73 28.94
CA GLY A 545 -65.28 34.80 28.31
C GLY A 545 -65.49 33.56 27.44
N SER A 546 -66.32 32.62 27.91
CA SER A 546 -67.00 31.65 27.05
C SER A 546 -68.50 31.84 27.21
N ILE A 547 -69.20 31.72 26.09
CA ILE A 547 -70.65 31.75 26.00
C ILE A 547 -71.18 30.53 26.77
N GLY A 548 -71.56 30.72 28.03
CA GLY A 548 -72.12 29.67 28.88
C GLY A 548 -71.33 29.48 30.17
N GLY A 549 -71.87 29.99 31.28
CA GLY A 549 -71.20 30.06 32.58
C GLY A 549 -70.64 28.73 33.07
N VAL A 550 -69.31 28.61 33.05
CA VAL A 550 -68.58 27.55 33.76
C VAL A 550 -68.18 28.07 35.15
N ARG A 551 -68.34 27.24 36.19
CA ARG A 551 -67.99 27.57 37.59
C ARG A 551 -66.54 28.05 37.70
N VAL A 552 -66.33 29.11 38.48
CA VAL A 552 -65.06 29.82 38.80
C VAL A 552 -63.90 28.88 39.16
N ARG A 553 -64.21 27.71 39.70
CA ARG A 553 -63.26 26.71 40.17
C ARG A 553 -63.76 25.32 39.81
N LYS A 554 -62.95 24.54 39.09
CA LYS A 554 -63.31 23.17 38.68
C LYS A 554 -62.47 22.15 39.45
N GLY A 555 -63.10 21.04 39.85
CA GLY A 555 -62.44 19.92 40.55
C GLY A 555 -62.16 20.17 42.04
N LYS A 556 -61.63 19.13 42.70
CA LYS A 556 -61.33 19.08 44.15
C LYS A 556 -60.30 20.14 44.58
N ASP A 557 -59.42 20.54 43.66
CA ASP A 557 -58.29 21.45 43.91
C ASP A 557 -58.63 22.93 43.66
N ARG A 558 -59.90 23.27 43.36
CA ARG A 558 -60.36 24.66 43.21
C ARG A 558 -59.57 25.46 42.14
N LYS A 559 -59.30 24.84 41.00
CA LYS A 559 -58.45 25.35 39.89
C LYS A 559 -59.15 26.39 39.02
N LYS A 560 -58.42 27.40 38.53
CA LYS A 560 -58.92 28.43 37.59
C LYS A 560 -58.95 27.87 36.16
N ALA A 561 -59.93 28.27 35.34
CA ALA A 561 -60.01 27.82 33.95
C ALA A 561 -58.95 28.52 33.09
N ILE A 562 -57.94 27.77 32.63
CA ILE A 562 -56.78 28.27 31.86
C ILE A 562 -56.86 27.91 30.36
N ALA A 563 -57.69 26.95 29.97
CA ALA A 563 -57.83 26.52 28.56
C ALA A 563 -58.50 27.59 27.68
N PHE A 564 -57.93 27.89 26.50
CA PHE A 564 -58.71 28.40 25.36
C PHE A 564 -59.50 27.21 24.80
N ASP A 565 -60.78 27.45 24.49
CA ASP A 565 -61.46 26.69 23.42
C ASP A 565 -61.29 27.47 22.11
#